data_AF-A0A2E6VWZ5-F1
#
_entry.id   AF-A0A2E6VWZ5-F1
#
_cell.length_a   1.000
_cell.length_b   1.000
_cell.length_c   1.000
_cell.angle_alpha   90.00
_cell.angle_beta   90.00
_cell.angle_gamma   90.00
#
_symmetry.space_group_name_H-M   'P 1'
#
loop_
_entity.id
_entity.type
_entity.pdbx_description
1 polymer ?
#
loop_
_entity_poly.entity_id
_entity_poly.type
_entity_poly.pdbx_seq_one_letter_code
_entity_poly.pdbx_strand_id
1 'polypeptide(L)'
;MRLILPSVDGLKGLDQVDVKGFLKDFNREAPLPMRLTVLLGSWAFILSPIVTLKIPLPVFLLSKKLQDEHCYRIALTRVYLLRQLMFAVKAVAGFCWGKCPEVRAQLDLKPYAPDTGGFRQ
;
A
#
# COMPACT_ATOMS: atom_id res chain seq x y z
N MET A 1 4.02 -5.20 4.32
CA MET A 1 3.81 -4.28 3.19
C MET A 1 4.51 -4.70 1.89
N ARG A 2 5.57 -5.54 1.89
CA ARG A 2 6.19 -6.13 0.67
C ARG A 2 5.21 -6.67 -0.37
N LEU A 3 4.10 -7.19 0.12
CA LEU A 3 3.08 -7.89 -0.63
C LEU A 3 2.18 -7.00 -1.52
N ILE A 4 2.11 -5.70 -1.26
CA ILE A 4 1.17 -4.80 -1.95
C ILE A 4 1.75 -4.30 -3.28
N LEU A 5 3.05 -3.97 -3.27
CA LEU A 5 3.85 -3.56 -4.43
C LEU A 5 5.25 -4.18 -4.28
N PRO A 6 5.48 -5.39 -4.84
CA PRO A 6 6.79 -6.03 -4.80
C PRO A 6 7.78 -5.32 -5.73
N SER A 7 9.07 -5.54 -5.52
CA SER A 7 10.11 -5.12 -6.47
C SER A 7 10.01 -5.93 -7.76
N VAL A 8 9.98 -5.25 -8.91
CA VAL A 8 9.90 -5.88 -10.25
C VAL A 8 10.90 -5.17 -11.16
N ASP A 9 11.68 -5.91 -11.95
CA ASP A 9 12.58 -5.40 -12.99
C ASP A 9 13.55 -4.29 -12.53
N GLY A 10 14.11 -4.40 -11.33
CA GLY A 10 15.04 -3.42 -10.76
C GLY A 10 14.37 -2.17 -10.15
N LEU A 11 13.05 -2.05 -10.25
CA LEU A 11 12.28 -1.02 -9.54
C LEU A 11 12.17 -1.38 -8.06
N LYS A 12 12.40 -0.39 -7.20
CA LYS A 12 12.28 -0.54 -5.74
C LYS A 12 10.87 -0.97 -5.36
N GLY A 13 10.76 -2.01 -4.53
CA GLY A 13 9.51 -2.40 -3.89
C GLY A 13 9.10 -1.40 -2.80
N LEU A 14 7.86 -1.45 -2.34
CA LEU A 14 7.36 -0.53 -1.30
C LEU A 14 8.13 -0.67 0.03
N ASP A 15 8.75 -1.82 0.28
CA ASP A 15 9.61 -2.05 1.44
C ASP A 15 10.96 -1.31 1.40
N GLN A 16 11.32 -0.80 0.23
CA GLN A 16 12.59 -0.09 -0.03
C GLN A 16 12.40 1.42 -0.18
N VAL A 17 11.17 1.91 -0.01
CA VAL A 17 10.80 3.33 -0.07
C VAL A 17 10.54 3.83 1.35
N ASP A 18 10.70 5.14 1.60
CA ASP A 18 10.36 5.75 2.89
C ASP A 18 8.84 5.85 3.11
N VAL A 19 8.22 4.70 3.41
CA VAL A 19 6.80 4.60 3.74
C VAL A 19 6.48 5.33 5.03
N LYS A 20 7.41 5.35 6.00
CA LYS A 20 7.18 5.97 7.30
C LYS A 20 7.08 7.49 7.18
N GLY A 21 8.01 8.11 6.45
CA GLY A 21 7.97 9.54 6.15
C GLY A 21 6.70 9.91 5.39
N PHE A 22 6.38 9.14 4.33
CA PHE A 22 5.14 9.36 3.57
C PHE A 22 3.88 9.26 4.43
N LEU A 23 3.77 8.25 5.30
CA LEU A 23 2.60 8.08 6.18
C LEU A 23 2.47 9.20 7.22
N LYS A 24 3.58 9.84 7.62
CA LYS A 24 3.55 10.99 8.52
C LYS A 24 2.95 12.21 7.81
N ASP A 25 3.42 12.52 6.60
CA ASP A 25 2.89 13.60 5.76
C ASP A 25 1.42 13.32 5.41
N PHE A 26 1.13 12.08 4.99
CA PHE A 26 -0.22 11.63 4.66
C PHE A 26 -1.18 11.79 5.85
N ASN A 27 -0.78 11.44 7.07
CA ASN A 27 -1.64 11.64 8.23
C ASN A 27 -1.85 13.13 8.59
N ARG A 28 -0.88 13.99 8.28
CA ARG A 28 -0.96 15.43 8.51
C ARG A 28 -1.85 16.12 7.47
N GLU A 29 -1.81 15.68 6.22
CA GLU A 29 -2.40 16.40 5.07
C GLU A 29 -3.63 15.72 4.46
N ALA A 30 -3.78 14.41 4.59
CA ALA A 30 -4.92 13.73 4.00
C ALA A 30 -6.22 14.10 4.74
N PRO A 31 -7.36 14.16 4.02
CA PRO A 31 -8.67 14.31 4.64
C PRO A 31 -9.04 13.06 5.44
N LEU A 32 -9.86 13.23 6.46
CA LEU A 32 -10.22 12.18 7.43
C LEU A 32 -10.78 10.89 6.77
N PRO A 33 -11.66 10.96 5.75
CA PRO A 33 -12.16 9.76 5.06
C PRO A 33 -11.04 8.94 4.40
N MET A 34 -10.01 9.58 3.86
CA MET A 34 -8.90 8.91 3.18
C MET A 34 -8.02 8.18 4.20
N ARG A 35 -7.76 8.81 5.35
CA ARG A 35 -7.04 8.19 6.48
C ARG A 35 -7.78 6.95 7.00
N LEU A 36 -9.09 7.06 7.20
CA LEU A 36 -9.93 5.94 7.61
C LEU A 36 -9.91 4.80 6.59
N THR A 37 -9.98 5.13 5.30
CA THR A 37 -9.97 4.12 4.23
C THR A 37 -8.67 3.33 4.23
N VAL A 38 -7.51 3.99 4.40
CA VAL A 38 -6.21 3.30 4.48
C VAL A 38 -6.10 2.44 5.72
N LEU A 39 -6.57 2.93 6.87
CA LEU A 39 -6.58 2.18 8.12
C LEU A 39 -7.47 0.93 8.01
N LEU A 40 -8.72 1.11 7.56
CA LEU A 40 -9.68 0.02 7.38
C LEU A 40 -9.20 -0.98 6.34
N GLY A 41 -8.63 -0.52 5.23
CA GLY A 41 -8.08 -1.41 4.21
C GLY A 41 -6.86 -2.18 4.69
N SER A 42 -6.01 -1.58 5.53
CA SER A 42 -4.87 -2.28 6.15
C SER A 42 -5.34 -3.39 7.10
N TRP A 43 -6.34 -3.10 7.94
CA TRP A 43 -6.95 -4.11 8.82
C TRP A 43 -7.67 -5.20 8.02
N ALA A 44 -8.42 -4.81 6.99
CA ALA A 44 -9.10 -5.76 6.11
C ALA A 44 -8.08 -6.69 5.45
N PHE A 45 -6.95 -6.19 4.97
CA PHE A 45 -5.88 -7.02 4.44
C PHE A 45 -5.35 -8.02 5.48
N ILE A 46 -5.02 -7.55 6.69
CA ILE A 46 -4.49 -8.40 7.77
C ILE A 46 -5.45 -9.55 8.13
N LEU A 47 -6.76 -9.29 8.15
CA LEU A 47 -7.80 -10.25 8.55
C LEU A 47 -8.37 -11.07 7.39
N SER A 48 -8.16 -10.61 6.15
CA SER A 48 -8.72 -11.26 4.96
C SER A 48 -8.24 -12.68 4.64
N PRO A 49 -7.13 -13.24 5.18
CA PRO A 49 -6.83 -14.67 5.05
C PRO A 49 -7.97 -15.59 5.49
N ILE A 50 -8.80 -15.15 6.44
CA ILE A 50 -10.01 -15.86 6.87
C ILE A 50 -10.95 -16.10 5.69
N VAL A 51 -11.12 -15.09 4.83
CA VAL A 51 -12.04 -15.14 3.69
C VAL A 51 -11.37 -15.75 2.46
N THR A 52 -10.08 -15.47 2.22
CA THR A 52 -9.39 -15.90 0.99
C THR A 52 -8.78 -17.30 1.08
N LEU A 53 -8.20 -17.64 2.22
CA LEU A 53 -7.48 -18.91 2.46
C LEU A 53 -8.21 -19.83 3.42
N LYS A 54 -9.28 -19.35 4.09
CA LYS A 54 -9.98 -20.07 5.17
C LYS A 54 -9.07 -20.42 6.35
N ILE A 55 -8.05 -19.59 6.58
CA ILE A 55 -7.10 -19.74 7.69
C ILE A 55 -7.35 -18.58 8.68
N PRO A 56 -7.65 -18.87 9.96
CA PRO A 56 -7.88 -17.84 10.97
C PRO A 56 -6.57 -17.26 11.55
N LEU A 57 -5.59 -17.04 10.68
CA LEU A 57 -4.31 -16.45 11.05
C LEU A 57 -4.12 -15.12 10.33
N PRO A 58 -3.65 -14.07 11.03
CA PRO A 58 -3.22 -12.83 10.42
C PRO A 58 -2.16 -13.05 9.34
N VAL A 59 -2.16 -12.23 8.28
CA VAL A 59 -1.22 -12.34 7.15
C VAL A 59 0.24 -12.46 7.57
N PHE A 60 0.65 -11.73 8.62
CA PHE A 60 2.04 -11.70 9.08
C PHE A 60 2.51 -12.99 9.76
N LEU A 61 1.60 -13.86 10.18
CA LEU A 61 1.92 -15.18 10.74
C LEU A 61 1.94 -16.30 9.68
N LEU A 62 1.50 -16.01 8.45
CA LEU A 62 1.49 -16.99 7.36
C LEU A 62 2.90 -17.23 6.81
N SER A 63 3.14 -18.42 6.27
CA SER A 63 4.37 -18.71 5.52
C SER A 63 4.42 -17.88 4.23
N LYS A 64 5.63 -17.61 3.69
CA LYS A 64 5.80 -16.79 2.47
C LYS A 64 4.92 -17.27 1.30
N LYS A 65 4.87 -18.59 1.08
CA LYS A 65 4.02 -19.20 0.04
C LYS A 65 2.53 -18.88 0.24
N LEU A 66 2.04 -18.91 1.48
CA LEU A 66 0.66 -18.57 1.80
C LEU A 66 0.40 -17.07 1.72
N GLN A 67 1.39 -16.23 2.03
CA GLN A 67 1.29 -14.79 1.84
C GLN A 67 1.14 -14.43 0.36
N ASP A 68 1.91 -15.04 -0.53
CA ASP A 68 1.83 -14.81 -1.98
C ASP A 68 0.48 -15.28 -2.54
N GLU A 69 0.04 -16.48 -2.16
CA GLU A 69 -1.27 -17.02 -2.54
C GLU A 69 -2.42 -16.13 -2.03
N HIS A 70 -2.32 -15.63 -0.80
CA HIS A 70 -3.27 -14.68 -0.24
C HIS A 70 -3.36 -13.41 -1.10
N CYS A 71 -2.22 -12.87 -1.51
CA CYS A 71 -2.16 -11.66 -2.33
C CYS A 71 -2.73 -11.84 -3.73
N TYR A 72 -2.52 -13.02 -4.32
CA TYR A 72 -3.15 -13.37 -5.58
C TYR A 72 -4.67 -13.48 -5.42
N ARG A 73 -5.16 -14.21 -4.42
CA ARG A 73 -6.59 -14.43 -4.19
C ARG A 73 -7.36 -13.17 -3.80
N ILE A 74 -6.76 -12.30 -2.99
CA ILE A 74 -7.43 -11.07 -2.58
C ILE A 74 -7.61 -10.10 -3.75
N ALA A 75 -6.69 -10.11 -4.73
CA ALA A 75 -6.85 -9.35 -5.97
C ALA A 75 -8.04 -9.85 -6.82
N LEU A 76 -8.36 -11.14 -6.72
CA LEU A 76 -9.44 -11.80 -7.45
C LEU A 76 -10.74 -11.95 -6.64
N THR A 77 -10.80 -11.38 -5.44
CA THR A 77 -11.95 -11.59 -4.55
C THR A 77 -13.24 -11.01 -5.12
N ARG A 78 -14.33 -11.78 -5.01
CA ARG A 78 -15.67 -11.34 -5.39
C ARG A 78 -16.28 -10.36 -4.37
N VAL A 79 -15.73 -10.29 -3.16
CA VAL A 79 -16.20 -9.37 -2.12
C VAL A 79 -15.85 -7.94 -2.52
N TYR A 80 -16.85 -7.21 -3.01
CA TYR A 80 -16.68 -5.86 -3.55
C TYR A 80 -15.99 -4.91 -2.56
N LEU A 81 -16.46 -4.87 -1.32
CA LEU A 81 -15.89 -3.99 -0.29
C LEU A 81 -14.41 -4.30 -0.03
N LEU A 82 -14.03 -5.57 0.04
CA LEU A 82 -12.64 -5.97 0.23
C LEU A 82 -11.79 -5.53 -0.97
N ARG A 83 -12.28 -5.73 -2.19
CA ARG A 83 -11.60 -5.31 -3.42
C ARG A 83 -11.42 -3.79 -3.46
N GLN A 84 -12.45 -3.03 -3.11
CA GLN A 84 -12.43 -1.57 -3.09
C GLN A 84 -11.45 -1.03 -2.05
N LEU A 85 -11.42 -1.61 -0.85
CA LEU A 85 -10.45 -1.28 0.18
C LEU A 85 -9.03 -1.59 -0.27
N MET A 86 -8.80 -2.75 -0.90
CA MET A 86 -7.48 -3.10 -1.44
C MET A 86 -7.04 -2.17 -2.56
N PHE A 87 -7.96 -1.75 -3.42
CA PHE A 87 -7.68 -0.73 -4.44
C PHE A 87 -7.24 0.58 -3.79
N ALA A 88 -7.96 1.07 -2.78
CA ALA A 88 -7.62 2.31 -2.09
C ALA A 88 -6.24 2.24 -1.41
N VAL A 89 -5.94 1.13 -0.72
CA VAL A 89 -4.63 0.90 -0.11
C VAL A 89 -3.53 0.87 -1.17
N LYS A 90 -3.76 0.19 -2.30
CA LYS A 90 -2.81 0.16 -3.43
C LYS A 90 -2.60 1.53 -4.05
N ALA A 91 -3.64 2.33 -4.19
CA ALA A 91 -3.54 3.69 -4.71
C ALA A 91 -2.62 4.56 -3.82
N VAL A 92 -2.82 4.51 -2.49
CA VAL A 92 -1.98 5.25 -1.53
C VAL A 92 -0.55 4.72 -1.51
N ALA A 93 -0.36 3.40 -1.57
CA ALA A 93 0.96 2.80 -1.75
C ALA A 93 1.63 3.27 -3.05
N GLY A 94 0.87 3.39 -4.14
CA GLY A 94 1.32 3.93 -5.41
C GLY A 94 1.74 5.40 -5.32
N PHE A 95 1.03 6.23 -4.54
CA PHE A 95 1.46 7.62 -4.28
C PHE A 95 2.78 7.67 -3.52
N CYS A 96 2.95 6.83 -2.50
CA CYS A 96 4.21 6.70 -1.77
C CYS A 96 5.35 6.29 -2.72
N TRP A 97 5.12 5.26 -3.54
CA TRP A 97 6.08 4.75 -4.51
C TRP A 97 6.44 5.81 -5.56
N GLY A 98 5.45 6.51 -6.12
CA GLY A 98 5.63 7.55 -7.12
C GLY A 98 6.24 8.86 -6.59
N LYS A 99 6.24 9.09 -5.26
CA LYS A 99 6.97 10.19 -4.60
C LYS A 99 8.47 9.88 -4.44
N CYS A 100 8.86 8.61 -4.42
CA CYS A 100 10.25 8.18 -4.22
C CYS A 100 11.16 8.72 -5.35
N PRO A 101 12.17 9.55 -5.05
CA PRO A 101 13.06 10.13 -6.07
C PRO A 101 13.78 9.08 -6.92
N GLU A 102 14.18 7.96 -6.33
CA GLU A 102 14.93 6.91 -7.00
C GLU A 102 14.06 6.12 -7.99
N VAL A 103 12.81 5.86 -7.63
CA VAL A 103 11.83 5.26 -8.56
C VAL A 103 11.57 6.20 -9.74
N ARG A 104 11.42 7.50 -9.48
CA ARG A 104 11.23 8.50 -10.53
C ARG A 104 12.43 8.61 -11.45
N ALA A 105 13.65 8.57 -10.90
CA ALA A 105 14.88 8.58 -11.68
C ALA A 105 15.00 7.37 -12.61
N GLN A 106 14.60 6.17 -12.15
CA GLN A 106 14.54 4.97 -12.99
C GLN A 106 13.53 5.08 -14.14
N LEU A 107 12.52 5.93 -14.01
CA LEU A 107 11.50 6.21 -15.03
C LEU A 107 11.81 7.48 -15.84
N ASP A 108 13.01 8.06 -15.71
CA ASP A 108 13.42 9.32 -16.35
C ASP A 108 12.50 10.52 -16.02
N LEU A 109 11.93 10.50 -14.81
CA LEU A 109 11.05 11.56 -14.30
C LEU A 109 11.81 12.46 -13.33
N LYS A 110 11.61 13.77 -13.47
CA LYS A 110 12.16 14.76 -12.52
C LYS A 110 11.61 14.52 -11.10
N PRO A 111 12.44 14.67 -10.06
CA PRO A 111 11.97 14.61 -8.67
C PRO A 111 10.97 15.74 -8.40
N TYR A 112 10.08 15.54 -7.43
CA TYR A 112 9.19 16.60 -6.99
C TYR A 112 9.98 17.73 -6.33
N ALA A 113 9.47 18.96 -6.48
CA ALA A 113 9.97 20.10 -5.75
C ALA A 113 9.80 19.86 -4.23
N PRO A 114 10.67 20.44 -3.39
CA PRO A 114 10.50 20.37 -1.93
C PRO A 114 9.13 20.92 -1.54
N ASP A 115 8.46 20.21 -0.64
CA ASP A 115 7.14 20.59 -0.15
C ASP A 115 7.24 21.90 0.65
N THR A 116 6.50 22.91 0.19
CA THR A 116 6.47 24.25 0.80
C THR A 116 5.43 24.36 1.92
N GLY A 117 4.69 23.27 2.23
CA GLY A 117 3.76 23.19 3.36
C GLY A 117 2.50 24.05 3.24
N GLY A 118 2.24 24.64 2.07
CA GLY A 118 1.23 25.68 1.88
C GLY A 118 -0.22 25.22 1.73
N PHE A 119 -0.52 23.92 1.63
CA PHE A 119 -1.87 23.47 1.23
C PHE A 119 -2.96 23.65 2.30
N ARG A 120 -2.61 23.85 3.58
CA ARG A 120 -3.56 23.97 4.71
C ARG A 120 -3.32 25.19 5.61
N GLN A 121 -2.80 26.30 5.06
CA GLN A 121 -2.84 27.56 5.80
C GLN A 121 -4.28 28.08 5.95
#